data_AF-A0A7G2LS58-F1
#
_entry.id   AF-A0A7G2LS58-F1
#
_cell.length_a   1.000
_cell.length_b   1.000
_cell.length_c   1.000
_cell.angle_alpha   90.00
_cell.angle_beta   90.00
_cell.angle_gamma   90.00
#
_symmetry.space_group_name_H-M   'P 1'
#
loop_
_entity.id
_entity.type
_entity.pdbx_description
1 polymer ?
#
loop_
_entity_poly.entity_id
_entity_poly.type
_entity_poly.pdbx_seq_one_letter_code
_entity_poly.pdbx_strand_id
1 'polypeptide(L)' 'EPIKALFPQARFAKIPGAGHWLHAEKPREFEATLRIFLNTERSALPS' A
#
# COMPACT_ATOMS: atom_id res chain seq x y z
N GLU A 1 12.55 12.18 1.71
CA GLU A 1 13.00 10.79 1.54
C GLU A 1 13.16 10.49 0.06
N PRO A 2 14.26 9.85 -0.39
CA PRO A 2 14.68 9.80 -1.79
C PRO A 2 13.64 9.22 -2.76
N ILE A 3 12.83 8.26 -2.32
CA ILE A 3 11.80 7.65 -3.20
C ILE A 3 10.71 8.66 -3.58
N LYS A 4 10.20 9.48 -2.65
CA LYS A 4 9.15 10.47 -2.98
C LYS A 4 9.65 11.59 -3.90
N ALA A 5 10.95 11.88 -3.87
CA ALA A 5 11.56 12.87 -4.76
C ALA A 5 11.63 12.35 -6.21
N LEU A 6 11.90 11.05 -6.40
CA LEU A 6 11.96 10.42 -7.72
C LEU A 6 10.60 9.96 -8.24
N PHE A 7 9.67 9.63 -7.34
CA PHE A 7 8.34 9.10 -7.66
C PHE A 7 7.28 9.90 -6.90
N PRO A 8 6.85 11.07 -7.41
CA PRO A 8 5.93 11.95 -6.70
C PRO A 8 4.56 11.32 -6.40
N GLN A 9 4.16 10.33 -7.19
CA GLN A 9 2.91 9.57 -7.01
C GLN A 9 3.09 8.31 -6.14
N ALA A 10 4.29 8.04 -5.62
CA ALA A 10 4.53 6.86 -4.78
C ALA A 10 3.78 6.99 -3.44
N ARG A 11 3.03 5.94 -3.12
CA ARG A 11 2.27 5.78 -1.88
C ARG A 11 2.87 4.63 -1.07
N PHE A 12 2.84 4.76 0.25
CA PHE A 12 3.36 3.74 1.16
C PHE A 12 2.28 3.38 2.18
N ALA A 13 2.12 2.08 2.42
CA ALA A 13 1.33 1.55 3.51
C ALA A 13 2.24 0.71 4.41
N LYS A 14 1.95 0.69 5.72
CA LYS A 14 2.68 -0.11 6.70
C LYS A 14 1.70 -1.00 7.44
N ILE A 15 2.12 -2.23 7.74
CA ILE A 15 1.39 -3.19 8.57
C ILE A 15 2.18 -3.36 9.87
N PRO A 16 1.80 -2.69 10.97
CA PRO A 16 2.55 -2.74 12.21
C PRO A 16 2.66 -4.16 12.77
N GLY A 17 3.87 -4.51 13.23
CA GLY A 17 4.14 -5.81 13.86
C GLY A 17 4.19 -7.00 12.89
N ALA A 18 4.35 -6.75 11.58
CA ALA A 18 4.70 -7.79 10.62
C ALA A 18 6.17 -7.60 10.19
N GLY A 19 6.88 -8.71 10.05
CA GLY A 19 8.28 -8.81 9.65
C GLY A 19 8.45 -8.86 8.14
N HIS A 20 9.30 -9.78 7.67
CA HIS A 20 9.66 -9.85 6.25
C HIS A 20 8.53 -10.46 5.40
N TRP A 21 7.77 -11.41 5.95
CA TRP A 21 6.78 -12.18 5.20
C TRP A 21 5.36 -11.77 5.57
N LEU A 22 5.02 -10.51 5.30
CA LEU A 22 3.75 -9.86 5.69
C LEU A 22 2.50 -10.70 5.37
N HIS A 23 2.48 -11.34 4.20
CA HIS A 23 1.34 -12.14 3.73
C HIS A 23 1.20 -13.48 4.48
N ALA A 24 2.29 -14.02 5.03
CA ALA A 24 2.26 -15.23 5.85
C ALA A 24 2.03 -14.90 7.33
N GLU A 25 2.60 -13.80 7.83
CA GLU A 25 2.52 -13.39 9.22
C GLU A 25 1.18 -12.73 9.60
N LYS A 26 0.66 -11.86 8.71
CA LYS A 26 -0.59 -11.11 8.91
C LYS A 26 -1.46 -11.14 7.66
N PRO A 27 -1.96 -12.32 7.24
CA PRO A 27 -2.65 -12.50 5.96
C PRO A 27 -3.88 -11.59 5.80
N ARG A 28 -4.65 -11.36 6.88
CA ARG A 28 -5.88 -10.55 6.81
C ARG A 28 -5.57 -9.06 6.68
N GLU A 29 -4.63 -8.55 7.46
CA GLU A 29 -4.20 -7.15 7.43
C GLU A 29 -3.49 -6.83 6.12
N PHE A 30 -2.69 -7.77 5.61
CA PHE A 30 -2.06 -7.67 4.30
C PHE A 30 -3.10 -7.50 3.19
N GLU A 31 -4.10 -8.39 3.15
CA GLU A 31 -5.17 -8.35 2.16
C GLU A 31 -6.01 -7.07 2.25
N ALA A 32 -6.42 -6.67 3.47
CA ALA A 32 -7.17 -5.44 3.69
C ALA A 32 -6.38 -4.18 3.26
N THR A 33 -5.08 -4.16 3.57
CA THR A 33 -4.17 -3.08 3.15
C THR A 33 -4.07 -3.02 1.62
N LEU A 34 -3.98 -4.16 0.92
CA LEU A 34 -3.97 -4.20 -0.54
C LEU A 34 -5.27 -3.66 -1.13
N ARG A 35 -6.43 -4.02 -0.57
CA ARG A 35 -7.73 -3.49 -1.03
C ARG A 35 -7.77 -1.97 -0.94
N ILE A 36 -7.34 -1.39 0.17
CA ILE A 36 -7.31 0.06 0.34
C ILE A 36 -6.30 0.68 -0.62
N PHE A 37 -5.08 0.11 -0.67
CA PHE A 37 -3.99 0.65 -1.48
C PHE A 37 -4.31 0.71 -2.97
N LEU A 38 -4.91 -0.36 -3.51
CA LEU A 38 -5.25 -0.49 -4.93
C LEU A 38 -6.53 0.25 -5.31
N ASN A 39 -7.50 0.41 -4.38
CA ASN A 39 -8.76 1.09 -4.69
C ASN A 39 -8.72 2.61 -4.52
N THR A 40 -7.69 3.16 -3.88
CA THR A 40 -7.50 4.61 -3.73
C THR A 40 -7.36 5.38 -5.07
N GLU A 41 -7.17 4.70 -6.21
CA GLU A 41 -7.03 5.31 -7.54
C GLU A 41 -8.32 5.38 -8.38
N ARG A 42 -9.45 4.79 -7.93
CA ARG A 42 -10.66 4.77 -8.76
C ARG A 42 -11.32 6.14 -8.94
N SER A 43 -10.86 7.15 -8.20
CA SER A 43 -11.44 8.50 -8.19
C SER A 43 -10.67 9.51 -9.05
N ALA A 44 -9.55 9.14 -9.68
CA ALA A 44 -8.66 10.08 -10.37
C ALA A 44 -8.65 9.97 -11.91
N LEU A 45 -9.33 8.97 -12.48
CA LEU A 45 -9.58 8.91 -13.93
C LEU A 45 -10.90 9.64 -14.24
N PRO A 46 -10.90 10.73 -15.02
CA PRO A 46 -12.15 11.27 -15.55
C PRO A 46 -12.79 10.22 -16.46
N SER A 47 -14.12 10.12 -16.38
CA SER A 47 -14.95 9.32 -17.30
C SER A 47 -14.75 9.74 -18.76
#